data_AF-A0A1Q6EHU6-F1
#
_entry.id   AF-A0A1Q6EHU6-F1
#
_cell.length_a   1.000
_cell.length_b   1.000
_cell.length_c   1.000
_cell.angle_alpha   90.00
_cell.angle_beta   90.00
_cell.angle_gamma   90.00
#
_symmetry.space_group_name_H-M   'P 1'
#
loop_
_entity.id
_entity.type
_entity.pdbx_description
1 polymer ?
#
loop_
_entity_poly.entity_id
_entity_poly.type
_entity_poly.pdbx_seq_one_letter_code
_entity_poly.pdbx_strand_id
1 'polypeptide(L)'
;MTMEENFEDIVRKYYNRFREPFMRKLTRQYPSMRLDTAEDLYQEAFLAVQDNIHRGKVRPNTDWNAYILAIGLNMASKEQRHEGITDSFGIVYDRNMEGDNSGLGRKVEDIIKEMPEEEVSLCNNPEVLSRLGNELAHTPDPCGKIIRLFYYTDATMEDIAEETGLKNAQTAKAKKSQCMSDLINRVTAALRRAGFDVTPKKRNRNGKN
;
A
#
# COMPACT_ATOMS: atom_id res chain seq x y z
N MET A 1 10.35 -31.50 17.59
CA MET A 1 11.19 -31.30 16.40
C MET A 1 10.38 -30.41 15.47
N THR A 2 10.63 -29.10 15.52
CA THR A 2 9.90 -28.10 14.72
C THR A 2 10.32 -28.26 13.26
N MET A 3 9.39 -28.63 12.40
CA MET A 3 9.62 -28.70 10.96
C MET A 3 9.87 -27.25 10.49
N GLU A 4 11.09 -26.94 10.03
CA GLU A 4 11.37 -25.66 9.38
C GLU A 4 10.48 -25.58 8.13
N GLU A 5 9.50 -24.65 8.11
CA GLU A 5 8.62 -24.45 6.95
C GLU A 5 9.49 -24.02 5.75
N ASN A 6 9.41 -24.76 4.63
CA ASN A 6 10.13 -24.40 3.40
C ASN A 6 9.38 -23.26 2.69
N PHE A 7 10.06 -22.54 1.80
CA PHE A 7 9.50 -21.45 1.00
C PHE A 7 8.18 -21.82 0.30
N GLU A 8 8.07 -23.04 -0.23
CA GLU A 8 6.84 -23.50 -0.88
C GLU A 8 5.63 -23.53 0.07
N ASP A 9 5.82 -23.98 1.32
CA ASP A 9 4.77 -24.00 2.34
C ASP A 9 4.30 -22.58 2.68
N ILE A 10 5.26 -21.66 2.78
CA ILE A 10 5.01 -20.25 3.09
C ILE A 10 4.21 -19.60 1.96
N VAL A 11 4.61 -19.79 0.71
CA VAL A 11 3.88 -19.24 -0.45
C VAL A 11 2.45 -19.80 -0.48
N ARG A 12 2.29 -21.12 -0.38
CA ARG A 12 0.98 -21.77 -0.43
C ARG A 12 0.03 -21.26 0.67
N LYS A 13 0.56 -21.01 1.87
CA LYS A 13 -0.23 -20.62 3.05
C LYS A 13 -0.52 -19.13 3.13
N TYR A 14 0.42 -18.28 2.70
CA TYR A 14 0.36 -16.84 2.97
C TYR A 14 0.16 -15.97 1.73
N TYR A 15 0.60 -16.37 0.53
CA TYR A 15 0.65 -15.47 -0.63
C TYR A 15 -0.73 -14.91 -1.04
N ASN A 16 -1.75 -15.75 -1.21
CA ASN A 16 -3.06 -15.22 -1.59
C ASN A 16 -3.79 -14.58 -0.40
N ARG A 17 -3.63 -15.15 0.80
CA ARG A 17 -4.33 -14.69 2.00
C ARG A 17 -3.84 -13.33 2.48
N PHE A 18 -2.53 -13.08 2.40
CA PHE A 18 -1.91 -11.88 2.95
C PHE A 18 -1.82 -10.72 1.96
N ARG A 19 -2.07 -10.97 0.67
CA ARG A 19 -2.04 -9.96 -0.39
C ARG A 19 -2.90 -8.74 -0.07
N GLU A 20 -4.20 -8.93 0.15
CA GLU A 20 -5.13 -7.83 0.44
C GLU A 20 -4.76 -7.04 1.71
N PRO A 21 -4.51 -7.68 2.87
CA PRO A 21 -4.04 -6.98 4.06
C PRO A 21 -2.75 -6.17 3.83
N PHE A 22 -1.79 -6.74 3.09
CA PHE A 22 -0.53 -6.08 2.76
C PHE A 22 -0.75 -4.86 1.86
N MET A 23 -1.51 -5.01 0.76
CA MET A 23 -1.86 -3.90 -0.15
C MET A 23 -2.54 -2.76 0.61
N ARG A 24 -3.53 -3.09 1.44
CA ARG A 24 -4.26 -2.11 2.26
C ARG A 24 -3.32 -1.38 3.23
N LYS A 25 -2.34 -2.07 3.83
CA LYS A 25 -1.37 -1.44 4.72
C LYS A 25 -0.45 -0.48 3.96
N LEU A 26 0.13 -0.91 2.83
CA LEU A 26 1.05 -0.10 2.03
C LEU A 26 0.34 1.14 1.48
N THR A 27 -0.81 0.98 0.83
CA THR A 27 -1.55 2.10 0.22
C THR A 27 -2.09 3.08 1.26
N ARG A 28 -2.42 2.61 2.48
CA ARG A 28 -2.79 3.49 3.60
C ARG A 28 -1.59 4.30 4.10
N GLN A 29 -0.42 3.68 4.18
CA GLN A 29 0.80 4.32 4.68
C GLN A 29 1.44 5.24 3.64
N TYR A 30 1.34 4.88 2.36
CA TYR A 30 1.91 5.61 1.23
C TYR A 30 0.82 5.93 0.20
N PRO A 31 -0.04 6.94 0.43
CA PRO A 31 -1.18 7.23 -0.45
C PRO A 31 -0.80 7.69 -1.87
N SER A 32 0.47 8.03 -2.10
CA SER A 32 0.97 8.37 -3.43
C SER A 32 1.44 7.15 -4.21
N MET A 33 1.67 6.01 -3.54
CA MET A 33 2.08 4.76 -4.16
C MET A 33 1.03 4.25 -5.12
N ARG A 34 1.49 3.75 -6.27
CA ARG A 34 0.65 3.11 -7.29
C ARG A 34 0.37 1.65 -6.90
N LEU A 35 -0.71 1.10 -7.43
CA LEU A 35 -1.12 -0.26 -7.07
C LEU A 35 -0.17 -1.30 -7.63
N ASP A 36 0.26 -1.15 -8.88
CA ASP A 36 1.27 -2.01 -9.51
C ASP A 36 2.60 -1.98 -8.75
N THR A 37 3.09 -0.80 -8.36
CA THR A 37 4.27 -0.70 -7.50
C THR A 37 4.07 -1.44 -6.17
N ALA A 38 2.90 -1.33 -5.54
CA ALA A 38 2.62 -2.07 -4.32
C ALA A 38 2.58 -3.60 -4.56
N GLU A 39 2.06 -4.04 -5.70
CA GLU A 39 2.05 -5.45 -6.12
C GLU A 39 3.45 -5.99 -6.39
N ASP A 40 4.30 -5.21 -7.06
CA ASP A 40 5.71 -5.56 -7.29
C ASP A 40 6.44 -5.70 -5.95
N LEU A 41 6.28 -4.75 -5.04
CA LEU A 41 6.85 -4.81 -3.69
C LEU A 41 6.37 -6.04 -2.90
N TYR A 42 5.15 -6.51 -3.13
CA TYR A 42 4.64 -7.74 -2.51
C TYR A 42 5.34 -8.97 -3.06
N GLN A 43 5.50 -9.06 -4.37
CA GLN A 43 6.24 -10.14 -5.02
C GLN A 43 7.70 -10.15 -4.56
N GLU A 44 8.36 -8.99 -4.57
CA GLU A 44 9.72 -8.81 -4.08
C GLU A 44 9.88 -9.19 -2.61
N ALA A 45 8.90 -8.90 -1.77
CA ALA A 45 8.93 -9.30 -0.36
C ALA A 45 9.01 -10.82 -0.21
N PHE A 46 8.27 -11.59 -1.01
CA PHE A 46 8.36 -13.06 -1.02
C PHE A 46 9.68 -13.56 -1.59
N LEU A 47 10.23 -12.93 -2.63
CA LEU A 47 11.57 -13.26 -3.13
C LEU A 47 12.65 -13.01 -2.08
N ALA A 48 12.54 -11.92 -1.32
CA ALA A 48 13.45 -11.64 -0.21
C ALA A 48 13.29 -12.64 0.94
N VAL A 49 12.07 -13.12 1.22
CA VAL A 49 11.86 -14.24 2.15
C VAL A 49 12.61 -15.48 1.66
N GLN A 50 12.48 -15.84 0.39
CA GLN A 50 13.19 -16.98 -0.20
C GLN A 50 14.71 -16.85 -0.03
N ASP A 51 15.29 -15.71 -0.40
CA ASP A 51 16.72 -15.45 -0.24
C ASP A 51 17.17 -15.53 1.23
N ASN A 52 16.39 -14.98 2.16
CA ASN A 52 16.68 -15.05 3.58
C ASN A 52 16.64 -16.48 4.15
N ILE A 53 15.72 -17.34 3.66
CA ILE A 53 15.68 -18.77 4.01
C ILE A 53 16.96 -19.46 3.52
N HIS A 54 17.32 -19.29 2.24
CA HIS A 54 18.53 -19.90 1.66
C HIS A 54 19.81 -19.46 2.38
N ARG A 55 19.84 -18.24 2.91
CA ARG A 55 20.98 -17.69 3.67
C ARG A 55 20.97 -18.06 5.15
N GLY A 56 19.97 -18.80 5.64
CA GLY A 56 19.84 -19.13 7.06
C GLY A 56 19.59 -17.92 7.98
N LYS A 57 19.00 -16.84 7.45
CA LYS A 57 18.73 -15.59 8.19
C LYS A 57 17.36 -15.58 8.90
N VAL A 58 16.55 -16.62 8.69
CA VAL A 58 15.23 -16.74 9.31
C VAL A 58 15.35 -17.41 10.67
N ARG A 59 14.70 -16.83 11.69
CA ARG A 59 14.69 -17.40 13.03
C ARG A 59 13.66 -18.54 13.12
N PRO A 60 13.88 -19.56 13.97
CA PRO A 60 12.85 -20.55 14.28
C PRO A 60 11.58 -19.87 14.83
N ASN A 61 10.41 -20.41 14.51
CA ASN A 61 9.10 -19.88 14.94
C ASN A 61 8.84 -18.42 14.50
N THR A 62 9.35 -18.02 13.33
CA THR A 62 9.06 -16.69 12.75
C THR A 62 7.57 -16.54 12.46
N ASP A 63 6.99 -15.40 12.85
CA ASP A 63 5.67 -14.99 12.36
C ASP A 63 5.82 -14.48 10.92
N TRP A 64 5.37 -15.27 9.96
CA TRP A 64 5.49 -14.95 8.54
C TRP A 64 4.71 -13.71 8.12
N ASN A 65 3.53 -13.44 8.70
CA ASN A 65 2.78 -12.23 8.37
C ASN A 65 3.59 -11.00 8.79
N ALA A 66 4.16 -11.04 10.00
CA ALA A 66 5.01 -9.98 10.51
C ALA A 66 6.23 -9.80 9.62
N TYR A 67 6.93 -10.91 9.37
CA TYR A 67 8.17 -10.90 8.65
C TYR A 67 8.03 -10.36 7.21
N ILE A 68 7.02 -10.85 6.48
CA ILE A 68 6.70 -10.39 5.11
C ILE A 68 6.33 -8.91 5.12
N LEU A 69 5.49 -8.48 6.07
CA LEU A 69 5.07 -7.08 6.16
C LEU A 69 6.23 -6.15 6.47
N ALA A 70 7.13 -6.57 7.37
CA ALA A 70 8.32 -5.82 7.72
C ALA A 70 9.19 -5.58 6.48
N ILE A 71 9.48 -6.65 5.72
CA ILE A 71 10.25 -6.57 4.48
C ILE A 71 9.60 -5.58 3.49
N GLY A 72 8.30 -5.75 3.24
CA GLY A 72 7.55 -4.91 2.32
C GLY A 72 7.52 -3.44 2.70
N LEU A 73 7.29 -3.12 3.99
CA LEU A 73 7.30 -1.74 4.48
C LEU A 73 8.68 -1.08 4.33
N ASN A 74 9.76 -1.85 4.40
CA ASN A 74 11.11 -1.33 4.21
C ASN A 74 11.42 -1.05 2.76
N MET A 75 11.00 -1.95 1.86
CA MET A 75 11.12 -1.73 0.42
C MET A 75 10.29 -0.50 0.01
N ALA A 76 9.04 -0.40 0.45
CA ALA A 76 8.17 0.77 0.24
C ALA A 76 8.77 2.08 0.75
N SER A 77 9.37 2.07 1.94
CA SER A 77 10.05 3.24 2.53
C SER A 77 11.24 3.69 1.69
N LYS A 78 12.01 2.74 1.11
CA LYS A 78 13.12 3.06 0.21
C LYS A 78 12.62 3.67 -1.10
N GLU A 79 11.60 3.08 -1.70
CA GLU A 79 10.98 3.58 -2.94
C GLU A 79 10.54 5.04 -2.80
N GLN A 80 9.85 5.37 -1.71
CA GLN A 80 9.35 6.73 -1.46
C GLN A 80 10.44 7.76 -1.13
N ARG A 81 11.64 7.31 -0.71
CA ARG A 81 12.80 8.20 -0.49
C ARG A 81 13.48 8.56 -1.80
N HIS A 82 13.47 7.67 -2.80
CA HIS A 82 13.99 7.98 -4.13
C HIS A 82 13.10 9.00 -4.88
N GLU A 83 11.80 9.07 -4.56
CA GLU A 83 10.82 10.03 -5.12
C GLU A 83 10.67 11.36 -4.34
N GLY A 84 11.54 11.65 -3.36
CA GLY A 84 11.59 12.97 -2.71
C GLY A 84 10.58 13.21 -1.57
N ILE A 85 10.16 12.18 -0.82
CA ILE A 85 9.41 12.35 0.45
C ILE A 85 10.36 12.08 1.63
N THR A 86 10.77 13.14 2.33
CA THR A 86 11.51 13.04 3.59
C THR A 86 10.52 12.92 4.76
N ASP A 87 10.08 11.71 5.05
CA ASP A 87 9.77 11.37 6.44
C ASP A 87 10.31 9.97 6.75
N SER A 88 11.36 9.96 7.55
CA SER A 88 12.15 8.77 7.81
C SER A 88 11.42 7.90 8.84
N PHE A 89 10.70 6.86 8.39
CA PHE A 89 10.60 5.66 9.23
C PHE A 89 11.90 4.88 9.07
N GLY A 90 12.84 5.14 9.96
CA GLY A 90 14.16 4.53 10.01
C GLY A 90 14.06 3.05 10.35
N ILE A 91 13.77 2.23 9.35
CA ILE A 91 14.05 0.80 9.41
C ILE A 91 15.22 0.56 8.46
N VAL A 92 16.42 0.65 9.03
CA VAL A 92 17.66 0.36 8.34
C VAL A 92 17.76 -1.16 8.22
N TYR A 93 17.30 -1.70 7.09
CA TYR A 93 17.94 -2.89 6.53
C TYR A 93 19.15 -2.39 5.76
N ASP A 94 20.22 -2.15 6.50
CA ASP A 94 21.56 -2.13 5.93
C ASP A 94 21.87 -3.56 5.50
N ARG A 95 22.21 -3.72 4.22
CA ARG A 95 22.59 -4.99 3.61
C ARG A 95 23.80 -5.61 4.33
N ASN A 96 24.51 -4.84 5.16
CA ASN A 96 25.77 -5.18 5.83
C ASN A 96 25.77 -5.06 7.37
N MET A 97 24.65 -4.86 8.09
CA MET A 97 24.67 -4.85 9.57
C MET A 97 24.25 -6.19 10.17
N GLU A 98 25.20 -6.84 10.84
CA GLU A 98 24.95 -7.80 11.92
C GLU A 98 24.40 -7.05 13.14
N GLY A 99 23.08 -7.00 13.31
CA GLY A 99 22.47 -6.23 14.39
C GLY A 99 21.08 -6.73 14.79
N ASP A 100 20.87 -6.83 16.10
CA ASP A 100 19.71 -7.44 16.75
C ASP A 100 18.33 -6.95 16.24
N ASN A 101 17.56 -7.90 15.69
CA ASN A 101 16.24 -7.70 15.11
C ASN A 101 15.10 -7.53 16.16
N SER A 102 15.44 -7.44 17.45
CA SER A 102 14.47 -7.42 18.56
C SER A 102 13.57 -6.18 18.59
N GLY A 103 14.06 -5.02 18.14
CA GLY A 103 13.28 -3.78 18.04
C GLY A 103 12.32 -3.72 16.85
N LEU A 104 12.63 -4.46 15.77
CA LEU A 104 11.79 -4.55 14.58
C LEU A 104 10.58 -5.46 14.82
N GLY A 105 10.79 -6.61 15.45
CA GLY A 105 9.73 -7.57 15.77
C GLY A 105 8.59 -6.91 16.55
N ARG A 106 8.91 -6.12 17.59
CA ARG A 106 7.91 -5.40 18.39
C ARG A 106 7.10 -4.37 17.58
N LYS A 107 7.76 -3.55 16.75
CA LYS A 107 7.06 -2.54 15.92
C LYS A 107 6.15 -3.16 14.87
N VAL A 108 6.53 -4.32 14.35
CA VAL A 108 5.77 -5.03 13.30
C VAL A 108 4.60 -5.79 13.92
N GLU A 109 4.77 -6.40 15.09
CA GLU A 109 3.69 -7.00 15.87
C GLU A 109 2.59 -5.97 16.22
N ASP A 110 2.98 -4.78 16.64
CA ASP A 110 2.02 -3.69 16.91
C ASP A 110 1.28 -3.26 15.64
N ILE A 111 1.99 -3.21 14.50
CA ILE A 111 1.39 -2.90 13.19
C ILE A 111 0.38 -3.97 12.75
N ILE A 112 0.65 -5.25 12.98
CA ILE A 112 -0.26 -6.36 12.63
C ILE A 112 -1.51 -6.30 13.51
N LYS A 113 -1.38 -6.03 14.80
CA LYS A 113 -2.53 -5.88 15.71
C LYS A 113 -3.47 -4.74 15.28
N GLU A 114 -2.94 -3.72 14.62
CA GLU A 114 -3.74 -2.63 14.04
C GLU A 114 -4.39 -2.96 12.68
N MET A 115 -4.08 -4.11 12.08
CA MET A 115 -4.72 -4.57 10.86
C MET A 115 -6.01 -5.30 11.24
N PRO A 116 -7.21 -4.76 10.90
CA PRO A 116 -8.45 -5.45 11.23
C PRO A 116 -8.46 -6.82 10.53
N GLU A 117 -8.68 -7.87 11.33
CA GLU A 117 -8.60 -9.28 10.92
C GLU A 117 -9.61 -9.61 9.81
N GLU A 118 -10.77 -8.95 9.83
CA GLU A 118 -11.88 -9.20 8.91
C GLU A 118 -12.63 -7.89 8.65
N GLU A 119 -12.16 -7.08 7.70
CA GLU A 119 -13.11 -6.24 6.96
C GLU A 119 -13.59 -7.11 5.79
N VAL A 120 -14.89 -7.38 5.69
CA VAL A 120 -15.50 -7.92 4.47
C VAL A 120 -14.97 -7.07 3.33
N SER A 121 -14.21 -7.70 2.42
CA SER A 121 -13.58 -7.00 1.30
C SER A 121 -14.67 -6.50 0.36
N LEU A 122 -15.23 -5.32 0.67
CA LEU A 122 -16.18 -4.59 -0.18
C LEU A 122 -15.62 -4.39 -1.60
N CYS A 123 -14.29 -4.46 -1.73
CA CYS A 123 -13.54 -4.42 -2.99
C CYS A 123 -14.07 -5.40 -4.04
N ASN A 124 -14.58 -6.56 -3.62
CA ASN A 124 -15.05 -7.62 -4.53
C ASN A 124 -16.58 -7.62 -4.74
N ASN A 125 -17.31 -6.69 -4.13
CA ASN A 125 -18.76 -6.63 -4.29
C ASN A 125 -19.11 -5.98 -5.65
N PRO A 126 -19.86 -6.66 -6.53
CA PRO A 126 -20.18 -6.14 -7.87
C PRO A 126 -20.95 -4.82 -7.86
N GLU A 127 -21.83 -4.60 -6.89
CA GLU A 127 -22.56 -3.34 -6.75
C GLU A 127 -21.62 -2.21 -6.29
N VAL A 128 -20.74 -2.48 -5.32
CA VAL A 128 -19.72 -1.50 -4.88
C VAL A 128 -18.84 -1.09 -6.05
N LEU A 129 -18.38 -2.07 -6.85
CA LEU A 129 -17.58 -1.82 -8.05
C LEU A 129 -18.35 -1.03 -9.11
N SER A 130 -19.63 -1.32 -9.32
CA SER A 130 -20.49 -0.58 -10.26
C SER A 130 -20.64 0.89 -9.86
N ARG A 131 -20.86 1.17 -8.56
CA ARG A 131 -20.96 2.55 -8.05
C ARG A 131 -19.63 3.29 -8.17
N LEU A 132 -18.51 2.65 -7.82
CA LEU A 132 -17.18 3.21 -8.02
C LEU A 132 -16.93 3.57 -9.49
N GLY A 133 -17.24 2.63 -10.40
CA GLY A 133 -17.12 2.84 -11.84
C GLY A 133 -17.96 4.01 -12.35
N ASN A 134 -19.18 4.16 -11.85
CA ASN A 134 -20.05 5.28 -12.20
C ASN A 134 -19.46 6.63 -11.75
N GLU A 135 -18.99 6.73 -10.50
CA GLU A 135 -18.37 7.94 -9.97
C GLU A 135 -17.07 8.30 -10.71
N LEU A 136 -16.27 7.31 -11.08
CA LEU A 136 -15.07 7.50 -11.90
C LEU A 136 -15.42 8.02 -13.30
N ALA A 137 -16.43 7.44 -13.95
CA ALA A 137 -16.86 7.81 -15.30
C ALA A 137 -17.37 9.27 -15.36
N HIS A 138 -18.06 9.74 -14.32
CA HIS A 138 -18.65 11.07 -14.25
C HIS A 138 -17.82 12.06 -13.44
N THR A 139 -16.57 11.72 -13.09
CA THR A 139 -15.67 12.68 -12.44
C THR A 139 -15.30 13.77 -13.43
N PRO A 140 -15.61 15.05 -13.14
CA PRO A 140 -15.35 16.15 -14.06
C PRO A 140 -13.85 16.42 -14.21
N ASP A 141 -13.47 16.94 -15.37
CA ASP A 141 -12.12 17.44 -15.60
C ASP A 141 -11.83 18.73 -14.81
N PRO A 142 -10.59 18.94 -14.35
CA PRO A 142 -9.39 18.15 -14.67
C PRO A 142 -9.21 16.89 -13.80
N CYS A 143 -10.05 16.66 -12.79
CA CYS A 143 -9.86 15.56 -11.85
C CYS A 143 -9.99 14.18 -12.49
N GLY A 144 -10.91 14.01 -13.44
CA GLY A 144 -11.07 12.77 -14.19
C GLY A 144 -9.80 12.41 -14.95
N LYS A 145 -9.29 13.37 -15.75
CA LYS A 145 -8.01 13.24 -16.47
C LYS A 145 -6.82 12.95 -15.54
N ILE A 146 -6.66 13.69 -14.43
CA ILE A 146 -5.56 13.48 -13.47
C ILE A 146 -5.56 12.06 -12.89
N ILE A 147 -6.72 11.58 -12.45
CA ILE A 147 -6.84 10.23 -11.87
C ILE A 147 -6.53 9.17 -12.92
N ARG A 148 -7.02 9.35 -14.16
CA ARG A 148 -6.75 8.42 -15.26
C ARG A 148 -5.26 8.36 -15.60
N LEU A 149 -4.64 9.52 -15.80
CA LEU A 149 -3.21 9.60 -16.11
C LEU A 149 -2.34 8.98 -15.01
N PHE A 150 -2.73 9.10 -13.74
CA PHE A 150 -1.92 8.53 -12.66
C PHE A 150 -2.09 7.01 -12.49
N TYR A 151 -3.32 6.49 -12.60
CA TYR A 151 -3.62 5.10 -12.24
C TYR A 151 -3.75 4.16 -13.43
N TYR A 152 -3.97 4.67 -14.65
CA TYR A 152 -4.13 3.86 -15.87
C TYR A 152 -2.97 4.03 -16.84
N THR A 153 -2.16 5.07 -16.67
CA THR A 153 -0.95 5.28 -17.45
C THR A 153 0.22 5.43 -16.48
N ASP A 154 1.41 4.98 -16.86
CA ASP A 154 2.64 5.18 -16.08
C ASP A 154 3.13 6.65 -16.13
N ALA A 155 2.21 7.63 -16.19
CA ALA A 155 2.55 9.02 -16.39
C ALA A 155 3.17 9.62 -15.12
N THR A 156 4.25 10.37 -15.29
CA THR A 156 4.92 11.08 -14.21
C THR A 156 4.10 12.28 -13.74
N MET A 157 4.45 12.86 -12.58
CA MET A 157 3.76 14.08 -12.11
C MET A 157 4.01 15.27 -13.04
N GLU A 158 5.15 15.27 -13.74
CA GLU A 158 5.55 16.21 -14.77
C GLU A 158 4.62 16.07 -15.98
N ASP A 159 4.45 14.86 -16.51
CA ASP A 159 3.54 14.59 -17.64
C ASP A 159 2.10 14.98 -17.30
N ILE A 160 1.64 14.63 -16.08
CA ILE A 160 0.32 15.01 -15.60
C ILE A 160 0.17 16.52 -15.53
N ALA A 161 1.20 17.25 -15.07
CA ALA A 161 1.15 18.70 -15.01
C ALA A 161 1.01 19.32 -16.40
N GLU A 162 1.81 18.87 -17.37
CA GLU A 162 1.75 19.33 -18.75
C GLU A 162 0.38 19.04 -19.38
N GLU A 163 -0.08 17.79 -19.31
CA GLU A 163 -1.34 17.34 -19.90
C GLU A 163 -2.58 18.02 -19.32
N THR A 164 -2.50 18.53 -18.09
CA THR A 164 -3.63 19.17 -17.39
C THR A 164 -3.49 20.67 -17.25
N GLY A 165 -2.43 21.26 -17.82
CA GLY A 165 -2.15 22.69 -17.77
C GLY A 165 -1.79 23.20 -16.36
N LEU A 166 -1.29 22.33 -15.48
CA LEU A 166 -0.82 22.69 -14.14
C LEU A 166 0.64 23.17 -14.20
N LYS A 167 0.99 24.05 -13.27
CA LYS A 167 2.28 24.74 -13.27
C LYS A 167 3.51 23.82 -13.19
N ASN A 168 3.41 22.76 -12.39
CA ASN A 168 4.50 21.83 -12.12
C ASN A 168 4.01 20.55 -11.44
N ALA A 169 4.91 19.57 -11.34
CA ALA A 169 4.69 18.28 -10.68
C ALA A 169 4.16 18.40 -9.24
N GLN A 170 4.63 19.38 -8.46
CA GLN A 170 4.15 19.58 -7.08
C GLN A 170 2.68 20.01 -7.04
N THR A 171 2.27 20.87 -7.96
CA THR A 171 0.88 21.30 -8.11
C THR A 171 0.02 20.12 -8.59
N ALA A 172 0.51 19.31 -9.51
CA ALA A 172 -0.15 18.08 -9.96
C ALA A 172 -0.36 17.08 -8.81
N LYS A 173 0.67 16.85 -7.99
CA LYS A 173 0.59 15.97 -6.80
C LYS A 173 -0.45 16.45 -5.80
N ALA A 174 -0.44 17.75 -5.48
CA ALA A 174 -1.43 18.34 -4.59
C ALA A 174 -2.86 18.24 -5.17
N LYS A 175 -3.02 18.54 -6.46
CA LYS A 175 -4.31 18.48 -7.15
C LYS A 175 -4.86 17.05 -7.25
N LYS A 176 -4.01 16.07 -7.57
CA LYS A 176 -4.35 14.63 -7.53
C LYS A 176 -4.88 14.24 -6.15
N SER A 177 -4.19 14.63 -5.09
CA SER A 177 -4.61 14.33 -3.71
C SER A 177 -6.00 14.90 -3.40
N GLN A 178 -6.26 16.15 -3.83
CA GLN A 178 -7.59 16.77 -3.71
C GLN A 178 -8.65 16.01 -4.51
N CYS A 179 -8.39 15.74 -5.79
CA CYS A 179 -9.31 15.03 -6.69
C CYS A 179 -9.67 13.64 -6.15
N MET A 180 -8.69 12.92 -5.60
CA MET A 180 -8.91 11.62 -4.97
C MET A 180 -9.79 11.75 -3.71
N SER A 181 -9.54 12.75 -2.85
CA SER A 181 -10.41 13.01 -1.69
C SER A 181 -11.85 13.32 -2.10
N ASP A 182 -12.04 14.12 -3.15
CA ASP A 182 -13.37 14.44 -3.68
C ASP A 182 -14.07 13.21 -4.25
N LEU A 183 -13.35 12.37 -5.00
CA LEU A 183 -13.87 11.09 -5.49
C LEU A 183 -14.29 10.17 -4.34
N ILE A 184 -13.44 9.98 -3.32
CA ILE A 184 -13.74 9.16 -2.14
C ILE A 184 -15.02 9.65 -1.46
N ASN A 185 -15.19 10.96 -1.31
CA ASN A 185 -16.40 11.53 -0.71
C ASN A 185 -17.66 11.20 -1.53
N ARG A 186 -17.60 11.34 -2.86
CA ARG A 186 -18.74 11.01 -3.73
C ARG A 186 -19.07 9.52 -3.72
N VAL A 187 -18.06 8.66 -3.84
CA VAL A 187 -18.21 7.19 -3.76
C VAL A 187 -18.83 6.80 -2.42
N THR A 188 -18.32 7.35 -1.31
CA THR A 188 -18.89 7.08 0.02
C THR A 188 -20.36 7.48 0.07
N ALA A 189 -20.72 8.66 -0.44
CA ALA A 189 -22.11 9.10 -0.47
C ALA A 189 -22.99 8.18 -1.35
N ALA A 190 -22.49 7.74 -2.50
CA ALA A 190 -23.19 6.80 -3.37
C ALA A 190 -23.41 5.44 -2.70
N LEU A 191 -22.39 4.90 -2.02
CA LEU A 191 -22.47 3.64 -1.28
C LEU A 191 -23.44 3.73 -0.09
N ARG A 192 -23.43 4.83 0.66
CA ARG A 192 -24.40 5.06 1.75
C ARG A 192 -25.84 5.09 1.26
N ARG A 193 -26.08 5.74 0.11
CA ARG A 193 -27.42 5.74 -0.51
C ARG A 193 -27.87 4.35 -0.96
N ALA A 194 -26.92 3.48 -1.30
CA ALA A 194 -27.17 2.08 -1.64
C ALA A 194 -27.25 1.15 -0.41
N GLY A 195 -27.19 1.69 0.81
CA GLY A 195 -27.34 0.91 2.05
C GLY A 195 -26.05 0.30 2.59
N PHE A 196 -24.89 0.63 2.03
CA PHE A 196 -23.60 0.20 2.58
C PHE A 196 -23.18 1.12 3.74
N ASP A 197 -22.80 0.52 4.87
CA ASP A 197 -22.23 1.25 6.00
C ASP A 197 -20.73 1.50 5.77
N VAL A 198 -20.41 2.64 5.18
CA VAL A 198 -19.04 3.09 4.93
C VAL A 198 -18.76 4.41 5.61
N THR A 199 -17.62 4.49 6.30
CA THR A 199 -17.12 5.71 6.94
C THR A 199 -15.78 6.12 6.31
N PRO A 200 -15.67 7.32 5.70
CA PRO A 200 -14.39 7.82 5.24
C PRO A 200 -13.50 8.06 6.46
N LYS A 201 -12.41 7.30 6.60
CA LYS A 201 -11.38 7.62 7.59
C LYS A 201 -10.74 8.95 7.20
N LYS A 202 -10.70 9.91 8.13
CA LYS A 202 -10.02 11.21 7.92
C LYS A 202 -8.55 10.94 7.58
N ARG A 203 -8.07 11.38 6.41
CA ARG A 203 -6.63 11.44 6.14
C ARG A 203 -6.01 12.44 7.11
N ASN A 204 -5.17 11.96 8.03
CA ASN A 204 -4.35 12.85 8.84
C ASN A 204 -3.41 13.59 7.88
N ARG A 205 -3.59 14.92 7.76
CA ARG A 205 -2.78 15.76 6.86
C ARG A 205 -1.34 15.92 7.33
N ASN A 206 -1.04 15.49 8.55
CA ASN A 206 0.30 15.50 9.12
C ASN A 206 0.75 14.06 9.26
N GLY A 207 1.74 13.66 8.45
CA GLY A 207 2.46 12.39 8.58
C GLY A 207 3.21 12.35 9.90
N LYS A 208 2.51 12.03 10.99
CA LYS A 208 3.10 11.64 12.26
C LYS A 208 2.21 10.57 12.85
N ASN A 209 2.63 9.33 12.70
CA ASN A 209 2.52 8.26 13.69
C ASN A 209 3.86 7.53 13.68
#